data_AF-A0A5D3C4S8-F1
#
_entry.id   AF-A0A5D3C4S8-F1
#
_cell.length_a   1.000
_cell.length_b   1.000
_cell.length_c   1.000
_cell.angle_alpha   90.00
_cell.angle_beta   90.00
_cell.angle_gamma   90.00
#
_symmetry.space_group_name_H-M   'P 1'
#
loop_
_entity.id
_entity.type
_entity.pdbx_description
1 polymer ?
#
loop_
_entity_poly.entity_id
_entity_poly.type
_entity_poly.pdbx_seq_one_letter_code
_entity_poly.pdbx_strand_id
1 'polypeptide(L)'
;MDKGKTDETDLLHAEDRMGRLKGKGNQLAIFAAILKTCSNDQTTKPKQEHDVIVTGVLSAKWSPDLKDVRCDLDPMLIANHVRRTNELKAEVDIPDDIIMKFTQFWSNFKDTPLKGRNAILRGICPQVFGLFTVKLAVALTLIGGVQHVDISGTKVRGESHLLLVGDPGTGKSQFLKFAAKLSNRAVITTGLGSTSAGLTVAAVKDGGEWMLEAGALVLADGGLCCIDEVDSMREHDRATIHEAMEQQTISVAKAGLVTTLSTRTIVFGATNPKGHYDPEQPLSVNTTLSGPLLSRFDIVLVLLDTKNPEWDAVVSSHILYESEQEKGKRDDDLSNNWPLTMLRRYIQFVKGYFRPVLTQEAEQIISNYYQLQRRSAMDNAARTTVRMLESLIRLAQAHARLMFRNEVTRLDAITAILCIESSMMTSALVDSVGNALHSNFTENPDEECILPMLCLNL
;
A
#
# COMPACT_ATOMS: atom_id res chain seq x y z
N MET A 1 30.10 -49.59 -10.92
CA MET A 1 29.22 -49.27 -9.77
C MET A 1 28.74 -47.84 -9.98
N ASP A 2 27.67 -47.71 -10.78
CA ASP A 2 27.00 -46.42 -10.96
C ASP A 2 26.33 -46.04 -9.64
N LYS A 3 26.84 -44.98 -9.01
CA LYS A 3 26.12 -44.32 -7.92
C LYS A 3 24.89 -43.66 -8.54
N GLY A 4 23.73 -44.29 -8.35
CA GLY A 4 22.45 -43.73 -8.78
C GLY A 4 22.29 -42.32 -8.22
N LYS A 5 22.21 -41.34 -9.12
CA LYS A 5 21.70 -40.01 -8.78
C LYS A 5 20.22 -40.19 -8.46
N THR A 6 19.86 -40.09 -7.19
CA THR A 6 18.48 -39.93 -6.76
C THR A 6 18.05 -38.51 -7.13
N ASP A 7 17.34 -38.37 -8.26
CA ASP A 7 16.64 -37.13 -8.59
C ASP A 7 15.49 -36.98 -7.57
N GLU A 8 15.50 -35.91 -6.77
CA GLU A 8 14.33 -35.54 -5.95
C GLU A 8 13.18 -35.17 -6.90
N THR A 9 12.07 -35.89 -6.79
CA THR A 9 10.83 -35.62 -7.54
C THR A 9 9.75 -35.19 -6.56
N ASP A 10 9.32 -33.93 -6.65
CA ASP A 10 8.23 -33.39 -5.86
C ASP A 10 6.96 -33.35 -6.73
N LEU A 11 5.85 -33.91 -6.22
CA LEU A 11 4.53 -33.84 -6.85
C LEU A 11 3.83 -32.56 -6.38
N LEU A 12 3.40 -31.72 -7.33
CA LEU A 12 2.58 -30.54 -7.06
C LEU A 12 1.20 -30.72 -7.69
N HIS A 13 0.17 -30.52 -6.90
CA HIS A 13 -1.18 -30.34 -7.42
C HIS A 13 -1.39 -28.87 -7.75
N ALA A 14 -1.75 -28.58 -9.00
CA ALA A 14 -2.03 -27.23 -9.47
C ALA A 14 -3.49 -27.14 -9.93
N GLU A 15 -4.20 -26.14 -9.41
CA GLU A 15 -5.57 -25.83 -9.80
C GLU A 15 -5.61 -24.55 -10.63
N ASP A 16 -6.57 -24.47 -11.56
CA ASP A 16 -6.72 -23.30 -12.43
C ASP A 16 -7.29 -22.10 -11.67
N ARG A 17 -6.87 -20.90 -12.06
CA ARG A 17 -7.23 -19.66 -11.36
C ARG A 17 -8.68 -19.29 -11.67
N MET A 18 -9.54 -19.35 -10.65
CA MET A 18 -11.00 -19.09 -10.72
C MET A 18 -11.43 -17.81 -11.47
N GLY A 19 -10.55 -16.81 -11.62
CA GLY A 19 -10.86 -15.53 -12.29
C GLY A 19 -10.88 -15.53 -13.83
N ARG A 20 -10.36 -16.56 -14.52
CA ARG A 20 -10.33 -16.62 -16.01
C ARG A 20 -11.53 -17.35 -16.63
N LEU A 21 -12.33 -18.05 -15.83
CA LEU A 21 -13.46 -18.89 -16.30
C LEU A 21 -14.78 -18.10 -16.41
N LYS A 22 -14.75 -16.85 -16.90
CA LYS A 22 -15.98 -16.18 -17.35
C LYS A 22 -16.16 -16.45 -18.84
N GLY A 23 -16.80 -17.56 -19.20
CA GLY A 23 -17.30 -17.69 -20.58
C GLY A 23 -17.77 -19.06 -21.06
N LYS A 24 -17.34 -20.18 -20.46
CA LYS A 24 -17.81 -21.51 -20.86
C LYS A 24 -17.93 -22.37 -19.62
N GLY A 25 -19.15 -22.84 -19.33
CA GLY A 25 -19.40 -23.76 -18.22
C GLY A 25 -18.68 -25.07 -18.48
N ASN A 26 -17.45 -25.18 -17.97
CA ASN A 26 -16.64 -26.39 -18.06
C ASN A 26 -15.89 -26.57 -16.74
N GLN A 27 -15.81 -27.84 -16.35
CA GLN A 27 -15.18 -28.41 -15.17
C GLN A 27 -13.83 -27.77 -14.86
N LEU A 28 -13.54 -27.55 -13.56
CA LEU A 28 -12.18 -27.27 -13.09
C LEU A 28 -11.26 -28.38 -13.61
N ALA A 29 -10.35 -28.04 -14.52
CA ALA A 29 -9.32 -28.97 -14.97
C ALA A 29 -8.22 -28.98 -13.90
N ILE A 30 -8.26 -29.98 -13.02
CA ILE A 30 -7.21 -30.22 -12.04
C ILE A 30 -6.08 -30.95 -12.78
N PHE A 31 -4.89 -30.36 -12.82
CA PHE A 31 -3.72 -31.01 -13.40
C PHE A 31 -2.75 -31.43 -12.29
N ALA A 32 -2.35 -32.70 -12.30
CA ALA A 32 -1.21 -33.15 -11.51
C ALA A 32 0.08 -32.75 -12.25
N ALA A 33 0.90 -31.89 -11.64
CA ALA A 33 2.19 -31.49 -12.18
C ALA A 33 3.31 -32.16 -11.38
N ILE A 34 4.22 -32.87 -12.05
CA ILE A 34 5.42 -33.39 -11.38
C ILE A 34 6.56 -32.41 -11.64
N LEU A 35 7.13 -31.88 -10.56
CA LEU A 35 8.41 -31.18 -10.65
C LEU A 35 9.54 -32.19 -10.60
N LYS A 36 10.32 -32.22 -11.68
CA LYS A 36 11.61 -32.89 -11.67
C LYS A 36 12.69 -31.83 -11.40
N THR A 37 13.07 -31.67 -10.13
CA THR A 37 14.14 -30.75 -9.75
C THR A 37 15.49 -31.36 -10.13
N CYS A 38 16.22 -30.75 -11.05
CA CYS A 38 17.65 -31.05 -11.23
C CYS A 38 18.39 -30.66 -9.94
N SER A 39 19.30 -31.53 -9.49
CA SER A 39 19.97 -31.57 -8.17
C SER A 39 20.75 -30.32 -7.71
N ASN A 40 20.68 -29.18 -8.39
CA ASN A 40 21.52 -28.02 -8.12
C ASN A 40 20.78 -26.71 -7.78
N ASP A 41 19.44 -26.67 -7.82
CA ASP A 41 18.68 -25.44 -7.54
C ASP A 41 17.59 -25.67 -6.47
N GLN A 42 18.00 -25.80 -5.21
CA GLN A 42 17.09 -25.98 -4.07
C GLN A 42 16.28 -24.71 -3.71
N THR A 43 16.50 -23.59 -4.40
CA THR A 43 15.98 -22.27 -4.01
C THR A 43 14.61 -21.93 -4.61
N THR A 44 14.11 -22.70 -5.59
CA THR A 44 12.87 -22.38 -6.34
C THR A 44 11.69 -23.31 -6.04
N LYS A 45 11.65 -24.02 -4.90
CA LYS A 45 10.46 -24.82 -4.54
C LYS A 45 9.27 -23.89 -4.27
N PRO A 46 8.19 -23.88 -5.08
CA PRO A 46 7.05 -23.00 -4.83
C PRO A 46 6.39 -23.35 -3.49
N LYS A 47 6.16 -22.33 -2.66
CA LYS A 47 5.26 -22.48 -1.50
C LYS A 47 3.82 -22.59 -2.01
N GLN A 48 2.98 -23.35 -1.30
CA GLN A 48 1.56 -23.48 -1.59
C GLN A 48 0.89 -22.08 -1.67
N GLU A 49 -0.16 -21.97 -2.49
CA GLU A 49 -0.99 -20.76 -2.68
C GLU A 49 -0.36 -19.58 -3.43
N HIS A 50 0.79 -19.75 -4.08
CA HIS A 50 1.34 -18.73 -4.98
C HIS A 50 0.89 -18.95 -6.42
N ASP A 51 0.47 -17.86 -7.08
CA ASP A 51 0.26 -17.85 -8.53
C ASP A 51 1.59 -18.19 -9.22
N VAL A 52 1.68 -19.35 -9.83
CA VAL A 52 2.88 -19.83 -10.53
C VAL A 52 2.61 -19.95 -12.02
N ILE A 53 3.57 -19.51 -12.82
CA ILE A 53 3.60 -19.78 -14.25
C ILE A 53 4.53 -20.99 -14.43
N VAL A 54 3.92 -22.14 -14.71
CA VAL A 54 4.64 -23.38 -14.97
C VAL A 54 4.79 -23.55 -16.47
N THR A 55 6.03 -23.64 -16.93
CA THR A 55 6.37 -24.02 -18.30
C THR A 55 6.90 -25.46 -18.27
N GLY A 56 6.29 -26.33 -19.07
CA GLY A 56 6.57 -27.76 -19.02
C GLY A 56 6.09 -28.49 -20.26
N VAL A 57 6.39 -29.78 -20.29
CA VAL A 57 5.94 -30.69 -21.34
C VAL A 57 4.71 -31.44 -20.83
N LEU A 58 3.62 -31.38 -21.57
CA LEU A 58 2.44 -32.18 -21.28
C LEU A 58 2.76 -33.65 -21.62
N SER A 59 2.61 -34.51 -20.63
CA SER A 59 2.75 -35.96 -20.73
C SER A 59 1.46 -36.61 -20.22
N ALA A 60 1.39 -37.93 -20.27
CA ALA A 60 0.27 -38.68 -19.73
C ALA A 60 0.80 -39.87 -18.94
N LYS A 61 0.21 -40.12 -17.77
CA LYS A 61 0.53 -41.26 -16.93
C LYS A 61 -0.60 -42.27 -17.07
N TRP A 62 -0.24 -43.52 -17.34
CA TRP A 62 -1.18 -44.62 -17.32
C TRP A 62 -1.54 -44.95 -15.87
N SER A 63 -2.83 -45.10 -15.59
CA SER A 63 -3.29 -45.64 -14.31
C SER A 63 -2.76 -47.07 -14.12
N PRO A 64 -2.49 -47.51 -12.87
CA PRO A 64 -1.96 -48.85 -12.62
C PRO A 64 -2.94 -49.92 -13.08
N ASP A 65 -2.40 -50.99 -13.69
CA ASP A 65 -3.18 -52.11 -14.21
C ASP A 65 -3.92 -52.85 -13.08
N LEU A 66 -5.20 -52.49 -12.90
CA LEU A 66 -6.15 -53.20 -12.05
C LEU A 66 -7.00 -54.12 -12.94
N LYS A 67 -7.09 -55.40 -12.58
CA LYS A 67 -7.95 -56.36 -13.29
C LYS A 67 -9.38 -55.83 -13.34
N ASP A 68 -9.97 -55.87 -14.54
CA ASP A 68 -11.34 -55.46 -14.86
C ASP A 68 -11.66 -53.95 -14.76
N VAL A 69 -10.64 -53.09 -14.67
CA VAL A 69 -10.80 -51.62 -14.77
C VAL A 69 -10.16 -51.13 -16.08
N ARG A 70 -10.83 -50.23 -16.81
CA ARG A 70 -10.24 -49.60 -18.00
C ARG A 70 -9.06 -48.71 -17.58
N CYS A 71 -7.94 -48.83 -18.29
CA CYS A 71 -6.79 -47.97 -18.06
C CYS A 71 -7.12 -46.57 -18.59
N ASP A 72 -7.22 -45.61 -17.67
CA ASP A 72 -7.45 -44.22 -18.00
C ASP A 72 -6.09 -43.50 -18.09
N LEU A 73 -6.00 -42.59 -19.06
CA LEU A 73 -4.83 -41.74 -19.29
C LEU A 73 -5.03 -40.43 -18.52
N ASP A 74 -4.29 -40.29 -17.44
CA ASP A 74 -4.29 -39.04 -16.67
C ASP A 74 -3.29 -38.07 -17.30
N PRO A 75 -3.73 -36.88 -17.76
CA PRO A 75 -2.83 -35.87 -18.26
C PRO A 75 -1.95 -35.34 -17.12
N MET A 76 -0.64 -35.32 -17.34
CA MET A 76 0.35 -34.94 -16.34
C MET A 76 1.31 -33.90 -16.94
N LEU A 77 1.52 -32.79 -16.25
CA LEU A 77 2.47 -31.77 -16.71
C LEU A 77 3.84 -32.01 -16.07
N ILE A 78 4.87 -32.25 -16.89
CA ILE A 78 6.26 -32.30 -16.41
C ILE A 78 6.80 -30.87 -16.46
N ALA A 79 6.97 -30.26 -15.28
CA ALA A 79 7.44 -28.88 -15.18
C ALA A 79 8.95 -28.81 -15.44
N ASN A 80 9.37 -28.06 -16.46
CA ASN A 80 10.78 -27.77 -16.72
C ASN A 80 11.24 -26.52 -15.98
N HIS A 81 10.35 -25.55 -15.84
CA HIS A 81 10.66 -24.28 -15.23
C HIS A 81 9.41 -23.68 -14.61
N VAL A 82 9.52 -23.29 -13.35
CA VAL A 82 8.45 -22.69 -12.55
C VAL A 82 8.86 -21.28 -12.22
N ARG A 83 8.09 -20.29 -12.67
CA ARG A 83 8.25 -18.90 -12.22
C ARG A 83 7.13 -18.53 -11.28
N ARG A 84 7.46 -17.94 -10.13
CA ARG A 84 6.44 -17.36 -9.26
C ARG A 84 6.00 -16.02 -9.83
N THR A 85 4.71 -15.81 -9.98
CA THR A 85 4.15 -14.51 -10.43
C THR A 85 4.44 -13.41 -9.40
N ASN A 86 4.63 -13.76 -8.13
CA ASN A 86 5.00 -12.82 -7.07
C ASN A 86 6.46 -12.34 -7.16
N GLU A 87 7.38 -13.12 -7.75
CA GLU A 87 8.77 -12.68 -7.98
C GLU A 87 8.84 -11.57 -9.05
N LEU A 88 7.91 -11.54 -10.01
CA LEU A 88 7.76 -10.41 -10.96
C LEU A 88 7.49 -9.06 -10.25
N LYS A 89 7.09 -9.08 -8.98
CA LYS A 89 6.81 -7.89 -8.18
C LYS A 89 7.92 -7.57 -7.17
N ALA A 90 8.71 -8.54 -6.74
CA ALA A 90 9.68 -8.37 -5.66
C ALA A 90 11.08 -7.97 -6.15
N GLU A 91 11.48 -8.39 -7.36
CA GLU A 91 12.81 -8.09 -7.93
C GLU A 91 12.67 -7.60 -9.38
N VAL A 92 12.02 -6.44 -9.57
CA VAL A 92 12.30 -5.67 -10.78
C VAL A 92 13.66 -5.02 -10.54
N ASP A 93 14.72 -5.71 -10.97
CA ASP A 93 16.02 -5.07 -11.12
C ASP A 93 15.81 -3.89 -12.07
N ILE A 94 15.93 -2.67 -11.56
CA ILE A 94 15.57 -1.47 -12.30
C ILE A 94 16.74 -1.20 -13.23
N PRO A 95 16.54 -1.22 -14.57
CA PRO A 95 17.63 -0.96 -15.51
C PRO A 95 18.31 0.37 -15.19
N ASP A 96 19.64 0.39 -15.27
CA ASP A 96 20.46 1.57 -14.99
C ASP A 96 20.03 2.79 -15.84
N ASP A 97 19.55 2.56 -17.06
CA ASP A 97 19.00 3.60 -17.94
C ASP A 97 17.85 4.38 -17.29
N ILE A 98 17.01 3.70 -16.50
CA ILE A 98 15.86 4.32 -15.82
C ILE A 98 16.33 5.09 -14.58
N ILE A 99 17.31 4.56 -13.87
CA ILE A 99 17.93 5.24 -12.73
C ILE A 99 18.56 6.55 -13.21
N MET A 100 19.27 6.50 -14.33
CA MET A 100 19.87 7.69 -14.95
C MET A 100 18.81 8.74 -15.33
N LYS A 101 17.64 8.31 -15.83
CA LYS A 101 16.50 9.23 -16.06
C LYS A 101 16.00 9.89 -14.79
N PHE A 102 15.95 9.18 -13.66
CA PHE A 102 15.57 9.77 -12.38
C PHE A 102 16.58 10.82 -11.91
N THR A 103 17.88 10.52 -12.01
CA THR A 103 18.95 11.47 -11.67
C THR A 103 18.92 12.70 -12.58
N GLN A 104 18.69 12.51 -13.88
CA GLN A 104 18.55 13.62 -14.84
C GLN A 104 17.33 14.49 -14.53
N PHE A 105 16.20 13.88 -14.19
CA PHE A 105 14.99 14.61 -13.78
C PHE A 105 15.28 15.52 -12.56
N TRP A 106 15.88 14.98 -11.50
CA TRP A 106 16.20 15.78 -10.31
C TRP A 106 17.32 16.80 -10.54
N SER A 107 18.22 16.55 -11.50
CA SER A 107 19.22 17.54 -11.91
C SER A 107 18.57 18.75 -12.59
N ASN A 108 17.53 18.54 -13.40
CA ASN A 108 16.78 19.62 -14.05
C ASN A 108 15.97 20.45 -13.05
N PHE A 109 15.46 19.83 -11.98
CA PHE A 109 14.67 20.48 -10.94
C PHE A 109 15.48 20.87 -9.69
N LYS A 110 16.81 20.97 -9.80
CA LYS A 110 17.69 21.27 -8.66
C LYS A 110 17.36 22.63 -8.01
N ASP A 111 17.04 23.62 -8.82
CA ASP A 111 16.74 24.98 -8.36
C ASP A 111 15.29 25.14 -7.84
N THR A 112 14.37 24.27 -8.29
CA THR A 112 12.95 24.31 -7.88
C THR A 112 12.45 22.91 -7.47
N PRO A 113 12.93 22.39 -6.33
CA PRO A 113 12.70 21.01 -5.93
C PRO A 113 11.21 20.69 -5.76
N LEU A 114 10.40 21.65 -5.27
CA LEU A 114 8.97 21.45 -5.05
C LEU A 114 8.18 21.40 -6.36
N LYS A 115 8.64 22.05 -7.45
CA LYS A 115 8.03 21.88 -8.78
C LYS A 115 8.25 20.46 -9.31
N GLY A 116 9.44 19.89 -9.08
CA GLY A 116 9.74 18.50 -9.38
C GLY A 116 8.85 17.52 -8.62
N ARG A 117 8.66 17.75 -7.31
CA ARG A 117 7.71 17.00 -6.48
C ARG A 117 6.29 17.05 -7.06
N ASN A 118 5.80 18.26 -7.34
CA ASN A 118 4.45 18.46 -7.83
C ASN A 118 4.22 17.78 -9.19
N ALA A 119 5.25 17.72 -10.05
CA ALA A 119 5.18 16.96 -11.30
C ALA A 119 5.00 15.45 -11.08
N ILE A 120 5.66 14.85 -10.09
CA ILE A 120 5.47 13.44 -9.73
C ILE A 120 4.06 13.22 -9.19
N LEU A 121 3.59 14.12 -8.31
CA LEU A 121 2.26 14.03 -7.69
C LEU A 121 1.11 14.17 -8.69
N ARG A 122 1.29 14.96 -9.77
CA ARG A 122 0.32 15.04 -10.87
C ARG A 122 0.12 13.70 -11.58
N GLY A 123 1.14 12.85 -11.62
CA GLY A 123 1.04 11.50 -12.17
C GLY A 123 0.27 10.52 -11.28
N ILE A 124 0.05 10.85 -10.00
CA ILE A 124 -0.70 10.01 -9.06
C ILE A 124 -2.19 10.34 -9.19
N CYS A 125 -3.00 9.33 -9.53
CA CYS A 125 -4.44 9.47 -9.79
C CYS A 125 -4.78 10.65 -10.74
N PRO A 126 -4.39 10.58 -12.02
CA PRO A 126 -4.75 11.63 -12.98
C PRO A 126 -6.27 11.73 -13.20
N GLN A 127 -7.02 10.66 -12.90
CA GLN A 127 -8.47 10.58 -13.05
C GLN A 127 -9.23 11.52 -12.09
N VAL A 128 -8.60 11.84 -10.94
CA VAL A 128 -9.22 12.68 -9.93
C VAL A 128 -8.54 14.05 -9.96
N PHE A 129 -9.29 15.08 -10.33
CA PHE A 129 -8.82 16.46 -10.32
C PHE A 129 -8.65 16.97 -8.88
N GLY A 130 -7.65 17.81 -8.65
CA GLY A 130 -7.37 18.36 -7.32
C GLY A 130 -6.72 17.39 -6.33
N LEU A 131 -7.08 17.56 -5.05
CA LEU A 131 -6.69 16.71 -3.92
C LEU A 131 -5.18 16.61 -3.73
N PHE A 132 -4.48 17.73 -3.84
CA PHE A 132 -3.04 17.77 -3.68
C PHE A 132 -2.57 17.11 -2.37
N THR A 133 -3.21 17.47 -1.25
CA THR A 133 -2.86 16.94 0.07
C THR A 133 -3.06 15.43 0.14
N VAL A 134 -4.13 14.90 -0.48
CA VAL A 134 -4.38 13.45 -0.51
C VAL A 134 -3.36 12.74 -1.40
N LYS A 135 -3.05 13.27 -2.58
CA LYS A 135 -2.05 12.69 -3.49
C LYS A 135 -0.67 12.66 -2.83
N LEU A 136 -0.30 13.73 -2.13
CA LEU A 136 0.92 13.80 -1.35
C LEU A 136 0.90 12.76 -0.22
N ALA A 137 -0.17 12.66 0.57
CA ALA A 137 -0.28 11.67 1.63
C ALA A 137 -0.19 10.22 1.12
N VAL A 138 -0.83 9.92 -0.01
CA VAL A 138 -0.72 8.60 -0.67
C VAL A 138 0.71 8.32 -1.11
N ALA A 139 1.41 9.30 -1.71
CA ALA A 139 2.81 9.14 -2.09
C ALA A 139 3.72 8.86 -0.88
N LEU A 140 3.58 9.66 0.18
CA LEU A 140 4.38 9.53 1.41
C LEU A 140 4.15 8.19 2.10
N THR A 141 2.90 7.74 2.17
CA THR A 141 2.56 6.45 2.81
C THR A 141 3.06 5.24 2.03
N LEU A 142 3.03 5.28 0.69
CA LEU A 142 3.58 4.22 -0.15
C LEU A 142 5.11 4.12 -0.07
N ILE A 143 5.81 5.26 0.01
CA ILE A 143 7.27 5.31 0.15
C ILE A 143 7.69 4.85 1.55
N GLY A 144 7.03 5.37 2.59
CA GLY A 144 7.30 5.07 4.00
C GLY A 144 8.64 5.61 4.50
N GLY A 145 8.82 5.58 5.81
CA GLY A 145 10.05 5.96 6.52
C GLY A 145 11.08 4.82 6.59
N VAL A 146 12.16 5.07 7.33
CA VAL A 146 13.28 4.14 7.48
C VAL A 146 13.03 3.19 8.65
N GLN A 147 12.95 1.88 8.37
CA GLN A 147 12.96 0.87 9.42
C GLN A 147 14.37 0.78 10.03
N HIS A 148 14.46 0.88 11.35
CA HIS A 148 15.71 0.71 12.09
C HIS A 148 15.50 -0.21 13.29
N VAL A 149 16.57 -0.85 13.72
CA VAL A 149 16.58 -1.70 14.92
C VAL A 149 17.43 -0.96 15.93
N ASP A 150 16.83 -0.64 17.07
CA ASP A 150 17.54 0.01 18.16
C ASP A 150 18.57 -0.93 18.78
N ILE A 151 19.51 -0.36 19.52
CA ILE A 151 20.56 -1.11 20.24
C ILE A 151 19.95 -2.08 21.27
N SER A 152 18.73 -1.79 21.73
CA SER A 152 17.90 -2.64 22.61
C SER A 152 17.28 -3.85 21.92
N GLY A 153 17.41 -3.97 20.59
CA GLY A 153 16.78 -5.02 19.79
C GLY A 153 15.32 -4.73 19.44
N THR A 154 14.75 -3.62 19.91
CA THR A 154 13.40 -3.19 19.52
C THR A 154 13.43 -2.72 18.07
N LYS A 155 12.56 -3.30 17.24
CA LYS A 155 12.41 -2.89 15.85
C LYS A 155 11.50 -1.67 15.80
N VAL A 156 12.04 -0.54 15.37
CA VAL A 156 11.23 0.66 15.11
C VAL A 156 10.67 0.55 13.71
N ARG A 157 9.35 0.61 13.66
CA ARG A 157 8.56 0.55 12.44
C ARG A 157 8.87 1.72 11.50
N GLY A 158 8.97 1.45 10.20
CA GLY A 158 9.18 2.46 9.15
C GLY A 158 7.92 2.76 8.31
N GLU A 159 6.94 1.87 8.31
CA GLU A 159 5.73 1.96 7.51
C GLU A 159 4.80 3.05 8.05
N SER A 160 4.16 3.83 7.16
CA SER A 160 3.17 4.84 7.54
C SER A 160 1.77 4.41 7.10
N HIS A 161 0.76 4.59 7.94
CA HIS A 161 -0.63 4.25 7.68
C HIS A 161 -1.46 5.47 7.30
N LEU A 162 -2.42 5.25 6.40
CA LEU A 162 -3.34 6.27 5.92
C LEU A 162 -4.79 5.82 6.12
N LEU A 163 -5.63 6.73 6.62
CA LEU A 163 -7.08 6.58 6.66
C LEU A 163 -7.73 7.72 5.89
N LEU A 164 -8.58 7.39 4.92
CA LEU A 164 -9.45 8.35 4.24
C LEU A 164 -10.86 8.24 4.80
N VAL A 165 -11.37 9.34 5.33
CA VAL A 165 -12.75 9.50 5.80
C VAL A 165 -13.48 10.41 4.83
N GLY A 166 -14.70 10.09 4.42
CA GLY A 166 -15.51 11.07 3.70
C GLY A 166 -16.82 10.50 3.20
N ASP A 167 -17.66 11.34 2.61
CA ASP A 167 -18.97 10.93 2.11
C ASP A 167 -18.87 9.98 0.91
N PRO A 168 -19.84 9.07 0.70
CA PRO A 168 -19.85 8.18 -0.47
C PRO A 168 -19.84 9.01 -1.77
N GLY A 169 -19.05 8.58 -2.76
CA GLY A 169 -18.92 9.27 -4.04
C GLY A 169 -17.68 10.16 -4.19
N THR A 170 -16.92 10.40 -3.12
CA THR A 170 -15.69 11.24 -3.13
C THR A 170 -14.44 10.56 -3.74
N GLY A 171 -14.60 9.49 -4.53
CA GLY A 171 -13.47 8.82 -5.22
C GLY A 171 -12.52 8.00 -4.32
N LYS A 172 -12.80 7.83 -3.02
CA LYS A 172 -11.94 7.07 -2.06
C LYS A 172 -11.52 5.68 -2.56
N SER A 173 -12.48 4.89 -3.05
CA SER A 173 -12.18 3.54 -3.56
C SER A 173 -11.35 3.55 -4.85
N GLN A 174 -11.37 4.64 -5.64
CA GLN A 174 -10.46 4.80 -6.77
C GLN A 174 -9.02 5.04 -6.29
N PHE A 175 -8.81 5.86 -5.26
CA PHE A 175 -7.49 6.04 -4.64
C PHE A 175 -6.94 4.73 -4.09
N LEU A 176 -7.76 3.92 -3.40
CA LEU A 176 -7.37 2.59 -2.91
C LEU A 176 -6.92 1.66 -4.05
N LYS A 177 -7.70 1.61 -5.14
CA LYS A 177 -7.38 0.78 -6.32
C LYS A 177 -6.11 1.27 -7.02
N PHE A 178 -5.90 2.58 -7.11
CA PHE A 178 -4.71 3.14 -7.73
C PHE A 178 -3.45 2.92 -6.88
N ALA A 179 -3.54 3.12 -5.56
CA ALA A 179 -2.46 2.82 -4.62
C ALA A 179 -2.06 1.34 -4.68
N ALA A 180 -3.04 0.43 -4.80
CA ALA A 180 -2.79 -0.99 -5.00
C ALA A 180 -2.08 -1.33 -6.33
N LYS A 181 -2.31 -0.54 -7.39
CA LYS A 181 -1.59 -0.68 -8.67
C LYS A 181 -0.16 -0.11 -8.61
N LEU A 182 0.05 0.95 -7.82
CA LEU A 182 1.37 1.56 -7.61
C LEU A 182 2.28 0.67 -6.76
N SER A 183 1.74 0.00 -5.75
CA SER A 183 2.52 -0.91 -4.90
C SER A 183 2.89 -2.19 -5.63
N ASN A 184 4.10 -2.70 -5.38
CA ASN A 184 4.54 -3.99 -5.89
C ASN A 184 3.67 -5.14 -5.36
N ARG A 185 3.43 -5.15 -4.05
CA ARG A 185 2.59 -6.14 -3.36
C ARG A 185 1.41 -5.41 -2.76
N ALA A 186 0.21 -5.77 -3.21
CA ALA A 186 -1.02 -5.18 -2.71
C ALA A 186 -2.12 -6.22 -2.63
N VAL A 187 -2.87 -6.19 -1.53
CA VAL A 187 -4.11 -6.95 -1.36
C VAL A 187 -5.22 -5.95 -1.06
N ILE A 188 -6.35 -6.08 -1.77
CA ILE A 188 -7.53 -5.25 -1.55
C ILE A 188 -8.59 -6.12 -0.91
N THR A 189 -9.15 -5.66 0.20
CA THR A 189 -10.23 -6.33 0.90
C THR A 189 -11.31 -5.33 1.30
N THR A 190 -12.53 -5.80 1.50
CA THR A 190 -13.66 -4.97 1.98
C THR A 190 -13.99 -5.37 3.42
N GLY A 191 -14.43 -4.42 4.25
CA GLY A 191 -14.71 -4.66 5.66
C GLY A 191 -15.78 -5.72 5.90
N LEU A 192 -16.80 -5.80 5.03
CA LEU A 192 -17.85 -6.82 5.06
C LEU A 192 -17.40 -8.18 4.51
N GLY A 193 -16.51 -8.19 3.52
CA GLY A 193 -15.98 -9.41 2.89
C GLY A 193 -14.83 -10.06 3.66
N SER A 194 -14.21 -9.32 4.58
CA SER A 194 -13.09 -9.79 5.40
C SER A 194 -13.61 -10.50 6.63
N THR A 195 -13.65 -11.83 6.60
CA THR A 195 -13.76 -12.60 7.84
C THR A 195 -12.44 -12.58 8.59
N SER A 196 -12.45 -12.83 9.91
CA SER A 196 -11.23 -13.01 10.71
C SER A 196 -10.24 -13.97 10.05
N ALA A 197 -10.74 -15.09 9.52
CA ALA A 197 -9.98 -16.07 8.78
C ALA A 197 -9.34 -15.49 7.51
N GLY A 198 -10.13 -14.76 6.70
CA GLY A 198 -9.65 -14.16 5.45
C GLY A 198 -8.70 -12.97 5.65
N LEU A 199 -8.73 -12.29 6.79
CA LEU A 199 -7.82 -11.19 7.09
C LEU A 199 -6.50 -11.68 7.70
N THR A 200 -6.55 -12.73 8.51
CA THR A 200 -5.45 -13.16 9.39
C THR A 200 -4.83 -14.46 8.89
N VAL A 201 -5.23 -15.60 9.46
CA VAL A 201 -4.88 -16.95 9.05
C VAL A 201 -6.02 -17.89 9.41
N ALA A 202 -6.33 -18.79 8.49
CA ALA A 202 -7.26 -19.89 8.70
C ALA A 202 -6.48 -21.19 8.88
N ALA A 203 -6.96 -22.08 9.76
CA ALA A 203 -6.43 -23.44 9.83
C ALA A 203 -7.35 -24.34 8.98
N VAL A 204 -6.84 -24.87 7.88
CA VAL A 204 -7.55 -25.77 6.98
C VAL A 204 -6.97 -27.17 7.14
N LYS A 205 -7.84 -28.18 7.18
CA LYS A 205 -7.43 -29.57 7.27
C LYS A 205 -7.41 -30.15 5.86
N ASP A 206 -6.22 -30.36 5.31
CA ASP A 206 -6.02 -31.00 4.01
C ASP A 206 -5.30 -32.34 4.20
N GLY A 207 -5.77 -33.39 3.52
CA GLY A 207 -5.16 -34.73 3.61
C GLY A 207 -5.09 -35.37 5.01
N GLY A 208 -5.73 -34.80 6.03
CA GLY A 208 -5.65 -35.28 7.42
C GLY A 208 -4.72 -34.46 8.32
N GLU A 209 -3.86 -33.61 7.75
CA GLU A 209 -2.97 -32.71 8.48
C GLU A 209 -3.56 -31.30 8.55
N TRP A 210 -3.23 -30.57 9.63
CA TRP A 210 -3.63 -29.18 9.78
C TRP A 210 -2.62 -28.27 9.10
N MET A 211 -3.10 -27.43 8.19
CA MET A 211 -2.32 -26.43 7.47
C MET A 211 -2.84 -25.03 7.77
N LEU A 212 -1.96 -24.03 7.68
CA LEU A 212 -2.33 -22.63 7.86
C LEU A 212 -2.40 -21.93 6.50
N GLU A 213 -3.58 -21.47 6.14
CA GLU A 213 -3.85 -20.64 4.97
C GLU A 213 -3.69 -19.16 5.38
N ALA A 214 -2.88 -18.41 4.62
CA ALA A 214 -2.57 -17.03 4.93
C ALA A 214 -3.68 -16.08 4.48
N GLY A 215 -4.14 -15.21 5.38
CA GLY A 215 -5.10 -14.16 5.08
C GLY A 215 -4.45 -12.91 4.49
N ALA A 216 -5.29 -11.91 4.18
CA ALA A 216 -4.93 -10.71 3.43
C ALA A 216 -3.76 -9.92 4.03
N LEU A 217 -3.67 -9.79 5.36
CA LEU A 217 -2.57 -9.05 6.01
C LEU A 217 -1.23 -9.78 5.87
N VAL A 218 -1.23 -11.10 6.05
CA VAL A 218 -0.02 -11.93 5.91
C VAL A 218 0.40 -12.01 4.44
N LEU A 219 -0.57 -12.14 3.54
CA LEU A 219 -0.36 -12.11 2.09
C LEU A 219 0.12 -10.75 1.58
N ALA A 220 -0.03 -9.68 2.34
CA ALA A 220 0.45 -8.35 1.96
C ALA A 220 1.82 -7.97 2.58
N ASP A 221 2.50 -8.85 3.34
CA ASP A 221 3.76 -8.55 4.06
C ASP A 221 4.80 -7.81 3.19
N GLY A 222 5.31 -6.67 3.67
CA GLY A 222 6.24 -5.80 2.93
C GLY A 222 5.60 -4.90 1.87
N GLY A 223 4.28 -4.95 1.72
CA GLY A 223 3.50 -4.20 0.73
C GLY A 223 2.38 -3.35 1.33
N LEU A 224 1.25 -3.33 0.63
CA LEU A 224 0.07 -2.52 0.93
C LEU A 224 -1.15 -3.43 1.16
N CYS A 225 -1.86 -3.24 2.26
CA CYS A 225 -3.18 -3.81 2.50
C CYS A 225 -4.20 -2.67 2.42
N CYS A 226 -5.04 -2.70 1.39
CA CYS A 226 -6.13 -1.76 1.19
C CYS A 226 -7.40 -2.34 1.80
N ILE A 227 -8.00 -1.63 2.76
CA ILE A 227 -9.25 -2.01 3.43
C ILE A 227 -10.29 -0.94 3.12
N ASP A 228 -11.29 -1.29 2.32
CA ASP A 228 -12.46 -0.43 2.10
C ASP A 228 -13.52 -0.70 3.17
N GLU A 229 -14.28 0.32 3.58
CA GLU A 229 -15.33 0.24 4.61
C GLU A 229 -14.84 -0.33 5.96
N VAL A 230 -13.78 0.26 6.52
CA VAL A 230 -13.21 -0.15 7.82
C VAL A 230 -14.23 -0.06 8.97
N ASP A 231 -15.20 0.85 8.88
CA ASP A 231 -16.29 1.00 9.85
C ASP A 231 -17.22 -0.22 9.91
N SER A 232 -17.37 -0.95 8.81
CA SER A 232 -18.27 -2.11 8.75
C SER A 232 -17.64 -3.40 9.28
N MET A 233 -16.38 -3.36 9.73
CA MET A 233 -15.68 -4.51 10.29
C MET A 233 -16.17 -4.88 11.70
N ARG A 234 -16.22 -6.19 11.98
CA ARG A 234 -16.58 -6.74 13.30
C ARG A 234 -15.49 -6.43 14.33
N GLU A 235 -15.88 -6.36 15.60
CA GLU A 235 -14.98 -6.00 16.70
C GLU A 235 -13.77 -6.95 16.85
N HIS A 236 -13.97 -8.25 16.65
CA HIS A 236 -12.89 -9.25 16.64
C HIS A 236 -11.84 -8.97 15.55
N ASP A 237 -12.27 -8.56 14.36
CA ASP A 237 -11.38 -8.32 13.22
C ASP A 237 -10.59 -7.02 13.41
N ARG A 238 -11.23 -6.02 14.03
CA ARG A 238 -10.57 -4.78 14.46
C ARG A 238 -9.45 -5.07 15.46
N ALA A 239 -9.67 -5.96 16.43
CA ALA A 239 -8.64 -6.36 17.40
C ALA A 239 -7.40 -6.96 16.72
N THR A 240 -7.59 -7.74 15.65
CA THR A 240 -6.43 -8.32 14.95
C THR A 240 -5.69 -7.29 14.09
N ILE A 241 -6.40 -6.32 13.51
CA ILE A 241 -5.77 -5.17 12.86
C ILE A 241 -4.94 -4.36 13.86
N HIS A 242 -5.44 -4.17 15.08
CA HIS A 242 -4.68 -3.49 16.13
C HIS A 242 -3.34 -4.17 16.43
N GLU A 243 -3.34 -5.50 16.56
CA GLU A 243 -2.12 -6.28 16.75
C GLU A 243 -1.17 -6.12 15.55
N ALA A 244 -1.70 -6.27 14.34
CA ALA A 244 -0.91 -6.17 13.11
C ALA A 244 -0.30 -4.77 12.91
N MET A 245 -1.02 -3.69 13.21
CA MET A 245 -0.52 -2.32 13.08
C MET A 245 0.50 -1.96 14.17
N GLU A 246 0.32 -2.46 15.40
CA GLU A 246 1.22 -2.15 16.53
C GLU A 246 2.51 -2.97 16.49
N GLN A 247 2.37 -4.29 16.38
CA GLN A 247 3.48 -5.23 16.55
C GLN A 247 4.10 -5.64 15.21
N GLN A 248 3.43 -5.36 14.09
CA GLN A 248 3.81 -5.85 12.75
C GLN A 248 3.95 -7.37 12.68
N THR A 249 3.27 -8.06 13.60
CA THR A 249 3.20 -9.51 13.69
C THR A 249 1.80 -9.90 14.13
N ILE A 250 1.31 -11.02 13.64
CA ILE A 250 0.08 -11.65 14.10
C ILE A 250 0.45 -12.98 14.74
N SER A 251 0.06 -13.17 15.99
CA SER A 251 0.20 -14.43 16.71
C SER A 251 -1.04 -15.30 16.50
N VAL A 252 -0.86 -16.52 16.02
CA VAL A 252 -1.96 -17.44 15.72
C VAL A 252 -1.72 -18.75 16.47
N ALA A 253 -2.67 -19.10 17.32
CA ALA A 253 -2.74 -20.39 18.01
C ALA A 253 -4.04 -21.10 17.60
N LYS A 254 -4.00 -21.92 16.54
CA LYS A 254 -5.16 -22.64 16.01
C LYS A 254 -4.78 -24.07 15.66
N ALA A 255 -5.69 -25.02 15.93
CA ALA A 255 -5.53 -26.43 15.58
C ALA A 255 -4.21 -27.08 16.08
N GLY A 256 -3.71 -26.67 17.24
CA GLY A 256 -2.45 -27.15 17.82
C GLY A 256 -1.19 -26.53 17.22
N LEU A 257 -1.33 -25.63 16.24
CA LEU A 257 -0.24 -24.85 15.66
C LEU A 257 -0.16 -23.50 16.35
N VAL A 258 0.98 -23.22 16.99
CA VAL A 258 1.30 -21.91 17.57
C VAL A 258 2.42 -21.31 16.72
N THR A 259 2.08 -20.30 15.94
CA THR A 259 3.05 -19.60 15.07
C THR A 259 2.85 -18.11 15.15
N THR A 260 3.93 -17.36 14.98
CA THR A 260 3.91 -15.92 14.79
C THR A 260 4.25 -15.62 13.34
N LEU A 261 3.44 -14.78 12.71
CA LEU A 261 3.61 -14.43 11.30
C LEU A 261 3.86 -12.94 11.20
N SER A 262 4.83 -12.54 10.37
CA SER A 262 5.14 -11.14 10.16
C SER A 262 4.13 -10.49 9.22
N THR A 263 3.66 -9.31 9.60
CA THR A 263 2.73 -8.47 8.84
C THR A 263 3.25 -7.03 8.79
N ARG A 264 4.42 -6.84 8.18
CA ARG A 264 5.04 -5.53 7.92
C ARG A 264 4.36 -4.87 6.72
N THR A 265 3.08 -4.60 6.86
CA THR A 265 2.23 -4.08 5.78
C THR A 265 1.82 -2.66 6.07
N ILE A 266 1.75 -1.84 5.02
CA ILE A 266 1.08 -0.54 5.10
C ILE A 266 -0.42 -0.80 5.04
N VAL A 267 -1.15 -0.42 6.07
CA VAL A 267 -2.62 -0.39 6.08
C VAL A 267 -3.08 0.94 5.49
N PHE A 268 -3.88 0.86 4.43
CA PHE A 268 -4.61 1.98 3.85
C PHE A 268 -6.09 1.69 4.01
N GLY A 269 -6.74 2.45 4.91
CA GLY A 269 -8.16 2.37 5.16
C GLY A 269 -8.96 3.42 4.40
N ALA A 270 -10.15 3.07 3.92
CA ALA A 270 -11.21 4.02 3.64
C ALA A 270 -12.40 3.74 4.56
N THR A 271 -13.02 4.80 5.06
CA THR A 271 -14.20 4.71 5.92
C THR A 271 -15.19 5.80 5.52
N ASN A 272 -16.47 5.49 5.67
CA ASN A 272 -17.52 6.49 5.53
C ASN A 272 -17.92 6.99 6.93
N PRO A 273 -18.26 8.29 7.10
CA PRO A 273 -18.84 8.77 8.33
C PRO A 273 -20.26 8.21 8.51
N LYS A 274 -20.74 8.18 9.75
CA LYS A 274 -22.13 7.83 10.08
C LYS A 274 -23.05 8.97 9.66
N GLY A 275 -23.73 8.80 8.52
CA GLY A 275 -24.59 9.84 7.98
C GLY A 275 -23.77 10.99 7.39
N HIS A 276 -24.18 12.23 7.65
CA HIS A 276 -23.39 13.40 7.26
C HIS A 276 -22.32 13.69 8.30
N TYR A 277 -21.15 14.10 7.83
CA TYR A 277 -20.06 14.49 8.71
C TYR A 277 -20.42 15.77 9.47
N ASP A 278 -20.43 15.71 10.81
CA ASP A 278 -20.62 16.87 11.66
C ASP A 278 -19.26 17.41 12.14
N PRO A 279 -18.86 18.64 11.78
CA PRO A 279 -17.59 19.23 12.20
C PRO A 279 -17.52 19.53 13.70
N GLU A 280 -18.66 19.63 14.40
CA GLU A 280 -18.68 19.91 15.84
C GLU A 280 -18.41 18.66 16.69
N GLN A 281 -18.61 17.47 16.12
CA GLN A 281 -18.39 16.19 16.80
C GLN A 281 -16.96 15.66 16.57
N PRO A 282 -16.37 14.97 17.56
CA PRO A 282 -15.05 14.37 17.41
C PRO A 282 -15.07 13.23 16.37
N LEU A 283 -13.95 13.07 15.64
CA LEU A 283 -13.86 12.09 14.55
C LEU A 283 -14.19 10.65 15.00
N SER A 284 -13.89 10.27 16.25
CA SER A 284 -14.22 8.94 16.78
C SER A 284 -15.72 8.64 16.75
N VAL A 285 -16.55 9.66 17.02
CA VAL A 285 -18.01 9.54 16.98
C VAL A 285 -18.48 9.49 15.53
N ASN A 286 -17.96 10.38 14.68
CA ASN A 286 -18.32 10.44 13.26
C ASN A 286 -17.96 9.15 12.50
N THR A 287 -16.84 8.51 12.81
CA THR A 287 -16.35 7.33 12.08
C THR A 287 -16.69 5.99 12.75
N THR A 288 -17.22 5.98 13.98
CA THR A 288 -17.42 4.74 14.76
C THR A 288 -16.14 3.95 15.01
N LEU A 289 -14.98 4.59 14.83
CA LEU A 289 -13.68 3.99 15.07
C LEU A 289 -13.22 4.34 16.49
N SER A 290 -12.59 3.37 17.15
CA SER A 290 -12.05 3.56 18.49
C SER A 290 -10.85 4.51 18.46
N GLY A 291 -10.69 5.34 19.49
CA GLY A 291 -9.51 6.22 19.65
C GLY A 291 -8.16 5.49 19.54
N PRO A 292 -8.01 4.26 20.09
CA PRO A 292 -6.80 3.46 19.90
C PRO A 292 -6.50 3.06 18.44
N LEU A 293 -7.49 3.00 17.54
CA LEU A 293 -7.27 2.65 16.14
C LEU A 293 -6.87 3.90 15.36
N LEU A 294 -7.59 5.00 15.60
CA LEU A 294 -7.31 6.29 14.98
C LEU A 294 -5.91 6.80 15.31
N SER A 295 -5.43 6.61 16.54
CA SER A 295 -4.07 7.00 16.95
C SER A 295 -2.94 6.17 16.32
N ARG A 296 -3.26 5.06 15.64
CA ARG A 296 -2.28 4.23 14.89
C ARG A 296 -2.20 4.58 13.42
N PHE A 297 -3.14 5.37 12.92
CA PHE A 297 -3.02 5.95 11.59
C PHE A 297 -2.15 7.20 11.69
N ASP A 298 -1.05 7.24 10.94
CA ASP A 298 -0.15 8.39 10.92
C ASP A 298 -0.82 9.60 10.25
N ILE A 299 -1.65 9.34 9.23
CA ILE A 299 -2.44 10.37 8.53
C ILE A 299 -3.91 9.92 8.47
N VAL A 300 -4.81 10.83 8.86
CA VAL A 300 -6.26 10.68 8.75
C VAL A 300 -6.83 11.89 8.01
N LEU A 301 -7.18 11.73 6.73
CA LEU A 301 -7.72 12.83 5.92
C LEU A 301 -9.23 12.73 5.82
N VAL A 302 -9.91 13.86 6.06
CA VAL A 302 -11.35 13.98 5.91
C VAL A 302 -11.66 14.69 4.60
N LEU A 303 -12.46 14.04 3.77
CA LEU A 303 -12.90 14.48 2.45
C LEU A 303 -14.38 14.89 2.57
N LEU A 304 -14.62 16.17 2.78
CA LEU A 304 -15.95 16.75 2.96
C LEU A 304 -16.44 17.36 1.65
N ASP A 305 -17.52 16.80 1.09
CA ASP A 305 -18.13 17.32 -0.12
C ASP A 305 -18.80 18.68 0.14
N THR A 306 -18.08 19.77 -0.12
CA THR A 306 -18.70 21.10 -0.18
C THR A 306 -19.12 21.38 -1.60
N LYS A 307 -20.45 21.47 -1.78
CA LYS A 307 -21.15 21.80 -3.03
C LYS A 307 -20.77 23.21 -3.52
N ASN A 308 -19.58 23.35 -4.08
CA ASN A 308 -19.06 24.60 -4.60
C ASN A 308 -19.21 24.61 -6.13
N PRO A 309 -20.03 25.51 -6.71
CA PRO A 309 -20.31 25.52 -8.13
C PRO A 309 -19.07 25.75 -9.01
N GLU A 310 -18.07 26.49 -8.53
CA GLU A 310 -16.82 26.72 -9.27
C GLU A 310 -15.98 25.45 -9.36
N TRP A 311 -15.87 24.73 -8.25
CA TRP A 311 -15.17 23.45 -8.20
C TRP A 311 -15.88 22.39 -9.04
N ASP A 312 -17.20 22.32 -8.95
CA ASP A 312 -18.03 21.40 -9.71
C ASP A 312 -17.90 21.64 -11.23
N ALA A 313 -17.75 22.90 -11.65
CA ALA A 313 -17.49 23.23 -13.05
C ALA A 313 -16.11 22.72 -13.53
N VAL A 314 -15.06 22.88 -12.71
CA VAL A 314 -13.73 22.38 -13.04
C VAL A 314 -13.71 20.85 -13.06
N VAL A 315 -14.27 20.20 -12.05
CA VAL A 315 -14.33 18.73 -11.95
C VAL A 315 -15.15 18.13 -13.10
N SER A 316 -16.31 18.71 -13.41
CA SER A 316 -17.14 18.23 -14.53
C SER A 316 -16.43 18.35 -15.88
N SER A 317 -15.72 19.46 -16.12
CA SER A 317 -14.91 19.63 -17.34
C SER A 317 -13.81 18.57 -17.46
N HIS A 318 -13.16 18.22 -16.35
CA HIS A 318 -12.12 17.20 -16.31
C HIS A 318 -12.67 15.79 -16.54
N ILE A 319 -13.79 15.44 -15.92
CA ILE A 319 -14.45 14.14 -16.10
C ILE A 319 -14.91 13.96 -17.55
N LEU A 320 -15.48 15.02 -18.16
CA LEU A 320 -15.88 14.98 -19.56
C LEU A 320 -14.66 14.80 -20.48
N TYR A 321 -13.58 15.53 -20.24
CA TYR A 321 -12.33 15.41 -21.00
C TYR A 321 -11.73 13.99 -20.93
N GLU A 322 -11.69 13.37 -19.75
CA GLU A 322 -11.17 12.01 -19.59
C GLU A 322 -12.06 10.98 -20.32
N SER A 323 -13.38 11.15 -20.28
CA SER A 323 -14.32 10.27 -20.98
C SER A 323 -14.20 10.32 -22.51
N GLU A 324 -13.71 11.43 -23.06
CA GLU A 324 -13.42 11.59 -24.48
C GLU A 324 -12.11 10.93 -24.87
N GLN A 325 -11.08 10.99 -24.02
CA GLN A 325 -9.80 10.31 -24.23
C GLN A 325 -9.91 8.78 -24.20
N GLU A 326 -10.75 8.22 -23.32
CA GLU A 326 -10.96 6.76 -23.28
C GLU A 326 -11.57 6.20 -24.59
N LYS A 327 -12.30 7.02 -25.35
CA LYS A 327 -12.89 6.62 -26.64
C LYS A 327 -11.92 6.73 -27.82
N GLY A 328 -10.85 7.51 -27.69
CA GLY A 328 -9.83 7.69 -28.71
C GLY A 328 -8.49 7.14 -28.25
N LYS A 329 -8.24 5.83 -28.42
CA LYS A 329 -6.91 5.24 -28.23
C LYS A 329 -5.83 6.05 -28.98
N ARG A 330 -5.15 6.93 -28.26
CA ARG A 330 -3.82 7.46 -28.57
C ARG A 330 -3.01 7.37 -27.29
N ASP A 331 -2.25 6.29 -27.18
CA ASP A 331 -1.34 5.95 -26.10
C ASP A 331 -0.07 6.84 -26.09
N ASP A 332 -0.14 8.10 -26.55
CA ASP A 332 1.07 8.88 -26.84
C ASP A 332 0.91 10.41 -26.71
N ASP A 333 0.10 10.88 -25.75
CA ASP A 333 0.03 12.32 -25.46
C ASP A 333 1.07 12.74 -24.39
N LEU A 334 1.95 13.61 -24.86
CA LEU A 334 3.10 14.30 -24.25
C LEU A 334 2.84 15.09 -22.94
N SER A 335 1.73 14.85 -22.23
CA SER A 335 1.36 15.60 -21.02
C SER A 335 1.64 14.87 -19.71
N ASN A 336 1.98 13.57 -19.74
CA ASN A 336 2.27 12.79 -18.54
C ASN A 336 3.74 12.33 -18.49
N ASN A 337 4.63 13.18 -17.97
CA ASN A 337 6.05 12.87 -17.76
C ASN A 337 6.30 11.69 -16.81
N TRP A 338 5.27 11.14 -16.17
CA TRP A 338 5.35 10.10 -15.16
C TRP A 338 4.26 9.02 -15.35
N PRO A 339 4.44 8.06 -16.28
CA PRO A 339 3.50 6.96 -16.44
C PRO A 339 3.50 6.04 -15.21
N LEU A 340 2.38 5.31 -15.00
CA LEU A 340 2.20 4.42 -13.85
C LEU A 340 3.36 3.44 -13.62
N THR A 341 3.92 2.90 -14.71
CA THR A 341 5.07 1.97 -14.66
C THR A 341 6.35 2.65 -14.16
N MET A 342 6.57 3.91 -14.54
CA MET A 342 7.71 4.71 -14.10
C MET A 342 7.55 5.15 -12.64
N LEU A 343 6.35 5.58 -12.24
CA LEU A 343 6.03 5.91 -10.84
C LEU A 343 6.25 4.72 -9.91
N ARG A 344 5.78 3.54 -10.31
CA ARG A 344 5.97 2.30 -9.53
C ARG A 344 7.46 1.97 -9.35
N ARG A 345 8.25 2.04 -10.43
CA ARG A 345 9.71 1.85 -10.36
C ARG A 345 10.38 2.90 -9.49
N TYR A 346 9.95 4.16 -9.58
CA TYR A 346 10.48 5.24 -8.77
C TYR A 346 10.25 5.02 -7.28
N ILE A 347 9.02 4.72 -6.86
CA ILE A 347 8.68 4.44 -5.46
C ILE A 347 9.51 3.26 -4.91
N GLN A 348 9.64 2.19 -5.70
CA GLN A 348 10.47 1.03 -5.31
C GLN A 348 11.95 1.42 -5.15
N PHE A 349 12.50 2.17 -6.11
CA PHE A 349 13.89 2.61 -6.08
C PHE A 349 14.18 3.46 -4.85
N VAL A 350 13.38 4.52 -4.61
CA VAL A 350 13.66 5.45 -3.52
C VAL A 350 13.51 4.81 -2.14
N LYS A 351 12.58 3.85 -2.00
CA LYS A 351 12.38 3.08 -0.76
C LYS A 351 13.58 2.18 -0.42
N GLY A 352 14.21 1.58 -1.44
CA GLY A 352 15.36 0.68 -1.26
C GLY A 352 16.69 1.41 -1.13
N TYR A 353 16.91 2.46 -1.92
CA TYR A 353 18.21 3.14 -2.04
C TYR A 353 18.45 4.18 -0.94
N PHE A 354 17.46 5.01 -0.62
CA PHE A 354 17.63 6.13 0.31
C PHE A 354 17.26 5.76 1.76
N ARG A 355 18.12 6.15 2.70
CA ARG A 355 17.93 6.01 4.14
C ARG A 355 18.20 7.36 4.81
N PRO A 356 17.28 8.32 4.66
CA PRO A 356 17.53 9.68 5.09
C PRO A 356 17.65 9.80 6.60
N VAL A 357 18.64 10.57 7.04
CA VAL A 357 18.89 10.90 8.45
C VAL A 357 18.38 12.30 8.74
N LEU A 358 17.86 12.52 9.95
CA LEU A 358 17.37 13.84 10.36
C LEU A 358 18.53 14.81 10.56
N THR A 359 18.40 16.01 9.99
CA THR A 359 19.29 17.13 10.29
C THR A 359 18.87 17.80 11.60
N GLN A 360 19.81 18.49 12.25
CA GLN A 360 19.54 19.20 13.51
C GLN A 360 18.45 20.27 13.36
N GLU A 361 18.39 20.95 12.21
CA GLU A 361 17.34 21.94 11.91
C GLU A 361 15.95 21.29 11.83
N ALA A 362 15.83 20.16 11.13
CA ALA A 362 14.57 19.44 11.02
C ALA A 362 14.11 18.88 12.37
N GLU A 363 15.05 18.37 13.18
CA GLU A 363 14.77 17.88 14.53
C GLU A 363 14.21 18.98 15.45
N GLN A 364 14.81 20.18 15.42
CA GLN A 364 14.32 21.32 16.21
C GLN A 364 12.88 21.71 15.84
N ILE A 365 12.57 21.76 14.55
CA ILE A 365 11.23 22.12 14.06
C ILE A 365 10.19 21.09 14.50
N ILE A 366 10.48 19.81 14.29
CA ILE A 366 9.58 18.71 14.69
C ILE A 366 9.37 18.70 16.21
N SER A 367 10.44 18.89 16.99
CA SER A 367 10.38 18.95 18.46
C SER A 367 9.56 20.15 18.96
N ASN A 368 9.78 21.34 18.41
CA ASN A 368 9.04 22.55 18.77
C ASN A 368 7.55 22.39 18.46
N TYR A 369 7.22 21.88 17.27
CA TYR A 369 5.84 21.61 16.89
C TYR A 369 5.17 20.58 17.81
N TYR A 370 5.86 19.48 18.13
CA TYR A 370 5.36 18.49 19.09
C TYR A 370 5.07 19.09 20.47
N GLN A 371 5.99 19.94 20.99
CA GLN A 371 5.80 20.61 22.27
C GLN A 371 4.64 21.61 22.25
N LEU A 372 4.48 22.35 21.15
CA LEU A 372 3.36 23.27 20.95
C LEU A 372 2.03 22.52 21.01
N GLN A 373 1.91 21.42 20.24
CA GLN A 373 0.69 20.63 20.18
C GLN A 373 0.35 19.99 21.53
N ARG A 374 1.36 19.60 22.32
CA ARG A 374 1.16 19.06 23.67
C ARG A 374 0.64 20.11 24.66
N ARG A 375 0.93 21.39 24.44
CA ARG A 375 0.44 22.50 25.26
C ARG A 375 -0.99 22.92 24.88
N SER A 376 -1.35 22.82 23.60
CA SER A 376 -2.66 23.22 23.07
C SER A 376 -3.75 22.14 23.20
N ALA A 377 -3.39 20.87 23.41
CA ALA A 377 -4.29 19.72 23.35
C ALA A 377 -5.28 19.55 24.53
N MET A 378 -5.95 20.62 24.97
CA MET A 378 -7.05 20.51 25.94
C MET A 378 -8.31 19.83 25.34
N ASP A 379 -8.53 19.89 24.01
CA ASP A 379 -9.73 19.32 23.37
C ASP A 379 -9.50 18.05 22.52
N ASN A 380 -8.27 17.73 22.09
CA ASN A 380 -7.96 16.60 21.19
C ASN A 380 -6.87 15.65 21.72
N ALA A 381 -6.90 15.37 23.03
CA ALA A 381 -5.90 14.58 23.76
C ALA A 381 -5.66 13.15 23.21
N ALA A 382 -6.61 12.58 22.46
CA ALA A 382 -6.50 11.23 21.92
C ALA A 382 -5.41 11.06 20.84
N ARG A 383 -4.95 12.16 20.20
CA ARG A 383 -4.00 12.10 19.09
C ARG A 383 -2.59 12.63 19.41
N THR A 384 -2.44 13.49 20.41
CA THR A 384 -1.14 14.10 20.77
C THR A 384 -0.29 13.16 21.63
N THR A 385 0.12 12.04 21.04
CA THR A 385 0.91 10.99 21.71
C THR A 385 2.34 10.94 21.16
N VAL A 386 3.21 10.17 21.79
CA VAL A 386 4.57 9.89 21.26
C VAL A 386 4.50 9.32 19.83
N ARG A 387 3.41 8.61 19.47
CA ARG A 387 3.17 8.12 18.11
C ARG A 387 3.09 9.25 17.07
N MET A 388 2.53 10.41 17.42
CA MET A 388 2.48 11.56 16.50
C MET A 388 3.89 12.06 16.16
N LEU A 389 4.80 12.06 17.12
CA LEU A 389 6.20 12.42 16.89
C LEU A 389 6.88 11.41 15.96
N GLU A 390 6.67 10.11 16.20
CA GLU A 390 7.15 9.07 15.29
C GLU A 390 6.57 9.21 13.88
N SER A 391 5.28 9.54 13.76
CA SER A 391 4.62 9.81 12.48
C SER A 391 5.27 10.98 11.74
N LEU A 392 5.55 12.10 12.42
CA LEU A 392 6.25 13.25 11.83
C LEU A 392 7.61 12.85 11.25
N ILE A 393 8.39 12.08 12.03
CA ILE A 393 9.71 11.59 11.61
C ILE A 393 9.58 10.70 10.37
N ARG A 394 8.65 9.73 10.38
CA ARG A 394 8.41 8.83 9.24
C ARG A 394 7.97 9.56 7.98
N LEU A 395 7.07 10.54 8.11
CA LEU A 395 6.58 11.34 6.99
C LEU A 395 7.66 12.27 6.43
N ALA A 396 8.47 12.89 7.28
CA ALA A 396 9.60 13.72 6.86
C ALA A 396 10.67 12.89 6.13
N GLN A 397 10.97 11.68 6.61
CA GLN A 397 11.84 10.73 5.91
C GLN A 397 11.24 10.28 4.57
N ALA A 398 9.94 9.98 4.53
CA ALA A 398 9.26 9.62 3.29
C ALA A 398 9.30 10.76 2.26
N HIS A 399 9.17 12.01 2.71
CA HIS A 399 9.27 13.18 1.85
C HIS A 399 10.71 13.36 1.33
N ALA A 400 11.73 13.23 2.19
CA ALA A 400 13.13 13.29 1.75
C ALA A 400 13.46 12.22 0.69
N ARG A 401 12.92 11.00 0.84
CA ARG A 401 13.00 9.94 -0.18
C ARG A 401 12.29 10.32 -1.48
N LEU A 402 11.08 10.88 -1.38
CA LEU A 402 10.35 11.40 -2.55
C LEU A 402 11.17 12.44 -3.31
N MET A 403 11.94 13.26 -2.60
CA MET A 403 12.80 14.33 -3.13
C MET A 403 14.20 13.86 -3.58
N PHE A 404 14.48 12.55 -3.57
CA PHE A 404 15.77 11.97 -3.96
C PHE A 404 16.95 12.40 -3.06
N ARG A 405 16.69 12.54 -1.75
CA ARG A 405 17.67 13.00 -0.74
C ARG A 405 17.94 11.94 0.32
N ASN A 406 19.16 11.97 0.87
CA ASN A 406 19.58 11.11 1.98
C ASN A 406 19.67 11.86 3.33
N GLU A 407 19.14 13.08 3.39
CA GLU A 407 19.06 13.89 4.59
C GLU A 407 17.69 14.56 4.62
N VAL A 408 17.08 14.61 5.81
CA VAL A 408 15.80 15.29 6.03
C VAL A 408 16.08 16.75 6.34
N THR A 409 15.62 17.64 5.46
CA THR A 409 15.81 19.09 5.56
C THR A 409 14.63 19.77 6.26
N ARG A 410 14.77 21.05 6.60
CA ARG A 410 13.68 21.89 7.13
C ARG A 410 12.40 21.82 6.30
N LEU A 411 12.51 21.81 4.97
CA LEU A 411 11.36 21.77 4.06
C LEU A 411 10.57 20.47 4.19
N ASP A 412 11.26 19.35 4.40
CA ASP A 412 10.65 18.03 4.57
C ASP A 412 9.89 17.96 5.91
N ALA A 413 10.46 18.55 6.97
CA ALA A 413 9.80 18.67 8.28
C ALA A 413 8.53 19.54 8.21
N ILE A 414 8.58 20.69 7.55
CA ILE A 414 7.41 21.57 7.36
C ILE A 414 6.33 20.87 6.56
N THR A 415 6.70 20.17 5.49
CA THR A 415 5.73 19.41 4.67
C THR A 415 5.07 18.28 5.47
N ALA A 416 5.82 17.58 6.32
CA ALA A 416 5.26 16.57 7.20
C ALA A 416 4.27 17.17 8.22
N ILE A 417 4.60 18.32 8.81
CA ILE A 417 3.70 19.07 9.71
C ILE A 417 2.44 19.49 8.96
N LEU A 418 2.56 20.03 7.75
CA LEU A 418 1.44 20.41 6.90
C LEU A 418 0.48 19.23 6.65
N CYS A 419 1.01 18.04 6.36
CA CYS A 419 0.20 16.83 6.18
C CYS A 419 -0.54 16.43 7.46
N ILE A 420 0.10 16.54 8.63
CA ILE A 420 -0.53 16.20 9.92
C ILE A 420 -1.56 17.26 10.33
N GLU A 421 -1.27 18.55 10.16
CA GLU A 421 -2.24 19.63 10.42
C GLU A 421 -3.47 19.49 9.54
N SER A 422 -3.28 19.18 8.25
CA SER A 422 -4.37 18.87 7.32
C SER A 422 -5.19 17.63 7.73
N SER A 423 -4.64 16.79 8.61
CA SER A 423 -5.31 15.62 9.19
C SER A 423 -5.97 15.90 10.55
N MET A 424 -5.44 16.85 11.31
CA MET A 424 -5.92 17.21 12.66
C MET A 424 -7.05 18.23 12.62
N MET A 425 -7.00 19.16 11.67
CA MET A 425 -7.91 20.28 11.58
C MET A 425 -8.95 20.01 10.49
N THR A 426 -10.22 19.89 10.87
CA THR A 426 -11.36 19.87 9.92
C THR A 426 -11.45 21.18 9.12
N SER A 427 -10.75 22.24 9.55
CA SER A 427 -10.64 23.53 8.88
C SER A 427 -9.20 23.75 8.44
N ALA A 428 -8.95 23.67 7.13
CA ALA A 428 -7.63 23.87 6.53
C ALA A 428 -7.14 25.32 6.74
N LEU A 429 -6.03 25.50 7.46
CA LEU A 429 -5.36 26.80 7.64
C LEU A 429 -4.59 27.29 6.39
N VAL A 430 -4.62 26.55 5.27
CA VAL A 430 -3.73 26.80 4.12
C VAL A 430 -4.45 27.31 2.88
N ASP A 431 -5.76 27.52 2.95
CA ASP A 431 -6.44 28.39 2.01
C ASP A 431 -7.60 29.06 2.73
N SER A 432 -7.94 30.28 2.34
CA SER A 432 -9.20 30.95 2.73
C SER A 432 -10.47 30.15 2.39
N VAL A 433 -10.32 28.92 1.85
CA VAL A 433 -11.35 27.96 1.48
C VAL A 433 -11.04 26.54 2.02
N GLY A 434 -10.65 26.42 3.29
CA GLY A 434 -11.19 25.46 4.26
C GLY A 434 -11.23 23.92 4.03
N ASN A 435 -10.87 23.32 2.90
CA ASN A 435 -11.07 21.87 2.67
C ASN A 435 -9.92 21.16 1.96
N ALA A 436 -9.56 19.96 2.44
CA ALA A 436 -8.63 19.04 1.76
C ALA A 436 -9.07 18.69 0.33
N LEU A 437 -10.39 18.74 0.04
CA LEU A 437 -10.97 18.58 -1.30
C LEU A 437 -10.50 19.65 -2.29
N HIS A 438 -10.36 20.89 -1.84
CA HIS A 438 -10.07 22.06 -2.67
C HIS A 438 -8.58 22.40 -2.71
N SER A 439 -7.72 21.54 -2.14
CA SER A 439 -6.26 21.71 -2.20
C SER A 439 -5.77 21.60 -3.66
N ASN A 440 -5.54 22.75 -4.26
CA ASN A 440 -4.95 22.86 -5.60
C ASN A 440 -3.44 22.95 -5.51
N PHE A 441 -2.76 22.57 -6.59
CA PHE A 441 -1.35 22.89 -6.75
C PHE A 441 -1.21 24.40 -6.85
N THR A 442 -0.55 25.03 -5.86
CA THR A 442 -0.22 26.46 -5.97
C THR A 442 0.75 26.69 -7.14
N GLU A 443 0.62 27.83 -7.83
CA GLU A 443 1.51 28.19 -8.94
C GLU A 443 2.96 28.41 -8.47
N ASN A 444 3.12 28.82 -7.19
CA ASN A 444 4.40 28.94 -6.49
C ASN A 444 4.46 27.96 -5.30
N PRO A 445 5.13 26.81 -5.43
CA PRO A 445 5.20 25.85 -4.35
C PRO A 445 6.08 26.31 -3.16
N ASP A 446 6.91 27.33 -3.35
CA ASP A 446 7.70 27.91 -2.26
C ASP A 446 6.81 28.66 -1.24
N GLU A 447 5.63 29.14 -1.65
CA GLU A 447 4.64 29.78 -0.75
C GLU A 447 3.94 28.77 0.18
N GLU A 448 3.87 27.49 -0.20
CA GLU A 448 3.34 26.40 0.65
C GLU A 448 4.17 26.19 1.92
N CYS A 449 5.45 26.57 1.91
CA CYS A 449 6.32 26.53 3.09
C CYS A 449 6.27 27.83 3.92
N ILE A 450 5.82 28.94 3.35
CA ILE A 450 5.82 30.26 4.01
C ILE A 450 4.63 30.41 4.96
N LEU A 451 3.44 29.95 4.57
CA LEU A 451 2.23 30.01 5.41
C LEU A 451 2.35 29.19 6.72
N PRO A 452 2.87 27.95 6.73
CA PRO A 452 3.11 27.21 7.97
C PRO A 452 4.17 27.86 8.86
N MET A 453 5.23 28.45 8.29
CA MET A 453 6.24 29.19 9.08
C MET A 453 5.61 30.39 9.82
N LEU A 454 4.74 31.15 9.12
CA LEU A 454 4.05 32.31 9.68
C LEU A 454 2.98 31.92 10.72
N CYS A 455 2.21 30.86 10.50
CA CYS A 455 1.20 30.40 11.46
C CYS A 455 1.78 29.72 12.69
N LEU A 456 2.95 29.10 12.60
CA LEU A 456 3.61 28.40 13.72
C LEU A 456 4.52 29.29 14.57
N ASN A 457 4.69 30.59 14.23
CA ASN A 457 5.69 31.47 14.85
C ASN A 457 7.08 30.80 14.94
N LEU A 458 7.51 30.12 13.87
CA LEU A 458 8.79 29.40 13.79
C LEU A 458 9.86 30.15 13.01
#